data_AF-A0A919UJR7-F1
#
_entry.id   AF-A0A919UJR7-F1
#
_cell.length_a   1.000
_cell.length_b   1.000
_cell.length_c   1.000
_cell.angle_alpha   90.00
_cell.angle_beta   90.00
_cell.angle_gamma   90.00
#
_symmetry.space_group_name_H-M   'P 1'
#
loop_
_entity.id
_entity.type
_entity.pdbx_description
1 polymer ?
#
loop_
_entity_poly.entity_id
_entity_poly.type
_entity_poly.pdbx_seq_one_letter_code
_entity_poly.pdbx_strand_id
1 'polypeptide(L)'
;MVIILPILIALWILLTLHVLYPLFREHLHRRRRRADDAARRDLVIPSSVREPTTYAGIQAKSDQTKRAIGDTVDYQGRYRASGIRVAVIPVLAVLFLALQAIFFSTGGPAAIGLAVAQTLLLLILVATVWSNRRPTHGWVASRMKAELFRREHYLLLARTGPYLGLDDGDATAVRDARVGTLFQAGVSELERFAAPANRDDIRGDRLWIDELWATKPPDLPDDNERMQTYLHYRIRRQVLFFRLAIGKCARVEKVLNMLGKIAVLVAVIAAAVYATVLTTVAQPGTPSIGTALLALTSATMPPLCSAALAIQGLYGSQRLAISYTQTRDELLRHENALRRLINEAGPGLRFRAVAIHVETTLTQELMRWVMLVNRPEFEATV
;
A
#
# COMPACT_ATOMS: atom_id res chain seq x y z
N MET A 1 1.63 44.20 8.80
CA MET A 1 1.46 42.86 9.42
C MET A 1 0.19 42.13 8.99
N VAL A 2 -0.96 42.80 8.84
CA VAL A 2 -2.27 42.15 8.57
C VAL A 2 -2.33 41.35 7.25
N ILE A 3 -1.63 41.79 6.19
CA ILE A 3 -1.55 41.07 4.89
C ILE A 3 -0.72 39.78 5.00
N ILE A 4 0.33 39.81 5.83
CA ILE A 4 1.34 38.73 5.89
C ILE A 4 0.82 37.55 6.72
N LEU A 5 -0.07 37.80 7.69
CA LEU A 5 -0.55 36.79 8.63
C LEU A 5 -1.23 35.57 7.94
N PRO A 6 -2.18 35.73 6.99
CA PRO A 6 -2.77 34.58 6.30
C PRO A 6 -1.75 33.76 5.49
N ILE A 7 -0.77 34.44 4.89
CA ILE A 7 0.31 33.80 4.13
C ILE A 7 1.18 32.96 5.06
N LEU A 8 1.58 33.52 6.21
CA LEU A 8 2.34 32.80 7.23
C LEU A 8 1.55 31.62 7.79
N ILE A 9 0.24 31.75 8.01
CA ILE A 9 -0.62 30.64 8.44
C ILE A 9 -0.62 29.51 7.39
N ALA A 10 -0.75 29.86 6.11
CA ALA A 10 -0.72 28.89 5.01
C ALA A 10 0.61 28.11 4.97
N LEU A 11 1.72 28.85 5.00
CA LEU A 11 3.07 28.27 5.02
C LEU A 11 3.29 27.43 6.27
N TRP A 12 2.80 27.89 7.42
CA TRP A 12 2.91 27.16 8.68
C TRP A 12 2.09 25.86 8.64
N ILE A 13 0.87 25.86 8.11
CA ILE A 13 0.06 24.62 7.95
C ILE A 13 0.78 23.63 7.02
N LEU A 14 1.36 24.10 5.92
CA LEU A 14 2.11 23.25 5.00
C LEU A 14 3.39 22.69 5.62
N LEU A 15 4.14 23.52 6.35
CA LEU A 15 5.34 23.11 7.09
C LEU A 15 4.97 22.10 8.16
N THR A 16 3.91 22.36 8.92
CA THR A 16 3.37 21.46 9.95
C THR A 16 2.92 20.13 9.33
N LEU A 17 2.25 20.14 8.17
CA LEU A 17 1.94 18.91 7.43
C LEU A 17 3.20 18.17 6.96
N HIS A 18 4.25 18.89 6.57
CA HIS A 18 5.51 18.29 6.14
C HIS A 18 6.30 17.66 7.30
N VAL A 19 6.39 18.36 8.43
CA VAL A 19 7.20 17.99 9.60
C VAL A 19 6.45 17.06 10.55
N LEU A 20 5.16 17.30 10.81
CA LEU A 20 4.39 16.47 11.74
C LEU A 20 3.92 15.17 11.11
N TYR A 21 3.70 15.09 9.79
CA TYR A 21 3.31 13.83 9.16
C TYR A 21 4.28 12.67 9.44
N PRO A 22 5.61 12.79 9.27
CA PRO A 22 6.53 11.69 9.60
C PRO A 22 6.51 11.34 11.09
N LEU A 23 6.44 12.33 11.98
CA LEU A 23 6.35 12.10 13.44
C LEU A 23 5.07 11.35 13.82
N PHE A 24 3.92 11.79 13.29
CA PHE A 24 2.64 11.16 13.53
C PHE A 24 2.59 9.76 12.91
N ARG A 25 3.12 9.59 11.70
CA ARG A 25 3.26 8.30 11.04
C ARG A 25 4.09 7.34 11.87
N GLU A 26 5.22 7.79 12.39
CA GLU A 26 6.11 6.99 13.23
C GLU A 26 5.44 6.62 14.55
N HIS A 27 4.82 7.58 15.23
CA HIS A 27 4.06 7.32 16.45
C HIS A 27 2.96 6.27 16.21
N LEU A 28 2.16 6.44 15.16
CA LEU A 28 1.15 5.46 14.76
C LEU A 28 1.78 4.11 14.39
N HIS A 29 2.96 4.10 13.76
CA HIS A 29 3.68 2.87 13.43
C HIS A 29 4.15 2.13 14.69
N ARG A 30 4.71 2.83 15.67
CA ARG A 30 5.12 2.28 16.96
C ARG A 30 3.92 1.72 17.73
N ARG A 31 2.84 2.48 17.85
CA ARG A 31 1.59 2.03 18.50
C ARG A 31 1.01 0.80 17.80
N ARG A 32 1.07 0.75 16.47
CA ARG A 32 0.65 -0.42 15.67
C ARG A 32 1.52 -1.63 15.93
N ARG A 33 2.85 -1.50 15.93
CA ARG A 33 3.75 -2.62 16.24
C ARG A 33 3.36 -3.27 17.56
N ARG A 34 3.16 -2.47 18.62
CA ARG A 34 2.70 -2.95 19.93
C ARG A 34 1.38 -3.72 19.87
N ALA A 35 0.40 -3.24 19.11
CA ALA A 35 -0.89 -3.91 18.96
C ALA A 35 -0.78 -5.21 18.14
N ASP A 36 0.10 -5.25 17.15
CA ASP A 36 0.32 -6.40 16.28
C ASP A 36 1.29 -7.42 16.93
N ASP A 37 1.99 -7.07 18.00
CA ASP A 37 2.96 -7.94 18.70
C ASP A 37 2.31 -9.19 19.30
N ALA A 38 1.03 -9.13 19.70
CA ALA A 38 0.30 -10.32 20.12
C ALA A 38 0.15 -11.32 18.96
N ALA A 39 -0.37 -10.86 17.81
CA ALA A 39 -0.53 -11.71 16.63
C ALA A 39 0.81 -12.19 16.05
N ARG A 40 1.90 -11.43 16.24
CA ARG A 40 3.26 -11.86 15.86
C ARG A 40 3.80 -12.93 16.81
N ARG A 41 3.48 -12.86 18.10
CA ARG A 41 3.83 -13.89 19.07
C ARG A 41 3.10 -15.21 18.80
N ASP A 42 1.88 -15.17 18.26
CA ASP A 42 1.18 -16.37 17.82
C ASP A 42 1.90 -17.12 16.70
N LEU A 43 2.73 -16.43 15.90
CA LEU A 43 3.60 -17.04 14.90
C LEU A 43 4.87 -17.58 15.55
N VAL A 44 4.74 -18.64 16.34
CA VAL A 44 5.89 -19.40 16.85
C VAL A 44 6.39 -20.32 15.74
N ILE A 45 7.63 -20.09 15.31
CA ILE A 45 8.36 -21.04 14.45
C ILE A 45 9.08 -22.01 15.40
N PRO A 46 8.80 -23.32 15.32
CA PRO A 46 9.49 -24.30 16.15
C PRO A 46 11.00 -24.25 15.91
N SER A 47 11.80 -24.38 16.96
CA SER A 47 13.27 -24.38 16.88
C SER A 47 13.82 -25.54 16.04
N SER A 48 13.03 -26.60 15.85
CA SER A 48 13.37 -27.73 14.99
C SER A 48 13.23 -27.41 13.49
N VAL A 49 12.61 -26.29 13.12
CA VAL A 49 12.45 -25.92 11.70
C VAL A 49 13.67 -25.14 11.24
N ARG A 50 14.31 -25.65 10.19
CA ARG A 50 15.51 -25.08 9.60
C ARG A 50 15.20 -23.71 8.95
N GLU A 51 16.13 -22.77 9.02
CA GLU A 51 15.93 -21.48 8.35
C GLU A 51 16.15 -21.60 6.83
N PRO A 52 15.39 -20.86 5.98
CA PRO A 52 15.56 -20.93 4.53
C PRO A 52 17.00 -20.66 4.05
N THR A 53 17.74 -19.79 4.72
CA THR A 53 19.11 -19.38 4.33
C THR A 53 20.18 -20.44 4.54
N THR A 54 19.83 -21.55 5.16
CA THR A 54 20.76 -22.67 5.40
C THR A 54 20.75 -23.68 4.25
N TYR A 55 19.81 -23.59 3.32
CA TYR A 55 19.74 -24.45 2.13
C TYR A 55 20.65 -23.91 1.03
N ALA A 56 21.27 -24.82 0.27
CA ALA A 56 22.19 -24.47 -0.82
C ALA A 56 21.55 -23.47 -1.81
N GLY A 57 22.30 -22.44 -2.17
CA GLY A 57 21.86 -21.40 -3.09
C GLY A 57 20.83 -20.40 -2.54
N ILE A 58 20.31 -20.56 -1.32
CA ILE A 58 19.44 -19.56 -0.68
C ILE A 58 20.27 -18.60 0.17
N GLN A 59 20.49 -17.40 -0.34
CA GLN A 59 21.28 -16.40 0.36
C GLN A 59 20.44 -15.58 1.35
N ALA A 60 21.06 -15.20 2.47
CA ALA A 60 20.52 -14.14 3.32
C ALA A 60 20.38 -12.84 2.52
N LYS A 61 19.44 -11.97 2.90
CA LYS A 61 19.29 -10.66 2.25
C LYS A 61 20.57 -9.85 2.42
N SER A 62 21.40 -9.80 1.37
CA SER A 62 22.59 -8.97 1.34
C SER A 62 22.19 -7.49 1.34
N ASP A 63 23.12 -6.61 1.74
CA ASP A 63 22.89 -5.18 1.67
C ASP A 63 22.69 -4.69 0.22
N GLN A 64 23.23 -5.41 -0.75
CA GLN A 64 22.99 -5.18 -2.17
C GLN A 64 21.53 -5.50 -2.54
N THR A 65 20.97 -6.63 -2.08
CA THR A 65 19.55 -6.96 -2.27
C THR A 65 18.64 -5.95 -1.57
N LYS A 66 19.00 -5.48 -0.37
CA LYS A 66 18.25 -4.42 0.33
C LYS A 66 18.25 -3.10 -0.44
N ARG A 67 19.42 -2.67 -0.95
CA ARG A 67 19.54 -1.45 -1.77
C ARG A 67 18.75 -1.56 -3.07
N ALA A 68 18.75 -2.72 -3.72
CA ALA A 68 18.09 -2.96 -5.00
C ALA A 68 16.57 -3.04 -4.91
N ILE A 69 16.06 -3.66 -3.84
CA ILE A 69 14.63 -3.66 -3.53
C ILE A 69 14.18 -2.23 -3.22
N GLY A 70 15.07 -1.39 -2.69
CA GLY A 70 14.74 -0.06 -2.21
C GLY A 70 13.85 -0.13 -0.96
N ASP A 71 13.73 0.99 -0.24
CA ASP A 71 12.85 1.01 0.92
C ASP A 71 11.39 1.18 0.49
N THR A 72 10.69 0.05 0.32
CA THR A 72 9.26 0.00 -0.01
C THR A 72 8.44 0.85 0.96
N VAL A 73 8.84 0.94 2.24
CA VAL A 73 8.15 1.70 3.27
C VAL A 73 8.31 3.20 3.01
N ASP A 74 9.47 3.65 2.55
CA ASP A 74 9.70 5.07 2.23
C ASP A 74 8.97 5.50 0.96
N TYR A 75 9.00 4.68 -0.10
CA TYR A 75 8.22 4.97 -1.31
C TYR A 75 6.71 5.02 -1.02
N GLN A 76 6.18 4.06 -0.26
CA GLN A 76 4.79 4.07 0.20
C GLN A 76 4.48 5.33 1.04
N GLY A 77 5.43 5.73 1.88
CA GLY A 77 5.34 6.91 2.73
C GLY A 77 5.19 8.19 1.93
N ARG A 78 6.06 8.38 0.93
CA ARG A 78 6.08 9.52 0.02
C ARG A 78 4.82 9.58 -0.83
N TYR A 79 4.40 8.47 -1.43
CA TYR A 79 3.13 8.38 -2.18
C TYR A 79 1.94 8.85 -1.34
N ARG A 80 1.81 8.32 -0.12
CA ARG A 80 0.71 8.71 0.79
C ARG A 80 0.79 10.16 1.22
N ALA A 81 1.99 10.67 1.52
CA ALA A 81 2.18 12.06 1.89
C ALA A 81 1.75 13.01 0.77
N SER A 82 2.17 12.72 -0.47
CA SER A 82 1.77 13.49 -1.65
C SER A 82 0.26 13.42 -1.90
N GLY A 83 -0.34 12.23 -1.82
CA GLY A 83 -1.79 12.08 -1.99
C GLY A 83 -2.61 12.82 -0.92
N ILE A 84 -2.16 12.78 0.35
CA ILE A 84 -2.80 13.56 1.43
C ILE A 84 -2.66 15.06 1.17
N ARG A 85 -1.50 15.54 0.72
CA ARG A 85 -1.32 16.96 0.35
C ARG A 85 -2.27 17.39 -0.76
N VAL A 86 -2.37 16.59 -1.83
CA VAL A 86 -3.28 16.86 -2.95
C VAL A 86 -4.75 16.88 -2.50
N ALA A 87 -5.13 16.08 -1.50
CA ALA A 87 -6.47 16.12 -0.93
C ALA A 87 -6.72 17.33 -0.01
N VAL A 88 -5.72 17.76 0.77
CA VAL A 88 -5.89 18.81 1.80
C VAL A 88 -5.72 20.23 1.25
N ILE A 89 -4.79 20.46 0.32
CA ILE A 89 -4.50 21.80 -0.22
C ILE A 89 -5.75 22.47 -0.83
N PRO A 90 -6.56 21.81 -1.66
CA PRO A 90 -7.79 22.40 -2.20
C PRO A 90 -8.77 22.84 -1.10
N VAL A 91 -8.89 22.05 -0.03
CA VAL A 91 -9.77 22.38 1.10
C VAL A 91 -9.29 23.64 1.83
N LEU A 92 -7.99 23.78 2.04
CA LEU A 92 -7.41 24.99 2.64
C LEU A 92 -7.63 26.22 1.74
N ALA A 93 -7.51 26.05 0.41
CA ALA A 93 -7.79 27.12 -0.54
C ALA A 93 -9.27 27.56 -0.49
N VAL A 94 -10.22 26.61 -0.43
CA VAL A 94 -11.65 26.92 -0.27
C VAL A 94 -11.94 27.54 1.09
N LEU A 95 -11.28 27.11 2.16
CA LEU A 95 -11.41 27.72 3.48
C LEU A 95 -11.00 29.19 3.48
N PHE A 96 -9.87 29.52 2.83
CA PHE A 96 -9.42 30.91 2.73
C PHE A 96 -10.36 31.76 1.87
N LEU A 97 -10.86 31.20 0.77
CA LEU A 97 -11.87 31.85 -0.06
C LEU A 97 -13.16 32.11 0.73
N ALA A 98 -13.64 31.14 1.50
CA ALA A 98 -14.84 31.26 2.32
C ALA A 98 -14.65 32.30 3.45
N LEU A 99 -13.49 32.30 4.11
CA LEU A 99 -13.15 33.31 5.11
C LEU A 99 -13.14 34.72 4.51
N GLN A 100 -12.54 34.88 3.32
CA GLN A 100 -12.54 36.16 2.61
C GLN A 100 -13.96 36.61 2.26
N ALA A 101 -14.77 35.72 1.68
CA ALA A 101 -16.13 36.04 1.24
C ALA A 101 -17.06 36.41 2.40
N ILE A 102 -16.92 35.77 3.57
CA ILE A 102 -17.82 35.95 4.71
C ILE A 102 -17.39 37.12 5.60
N PHE A 103 -16.10 37.21 5.94
CA PHE A 103 -15.62 38.18 6.93
C PHE A 103 -14.99 39.43 6.33
N PHE A 104 -14.60 39.39 5.05
CA PHE A 104 -13.89 40.48 4.38
C PHE A 104 -14.47 40.79 2.99
N SER A 105 -15.81 40.76 2.88
CA SER A 105 -16.55 40.97 1.63
C SER A 105 -16.32 42.36 1.01
N THR A 106 -16.03 43.37 1.82
CA THR A 106 -15.71 44.74 1.38
C THR A 106 -14.22 44.95 1.06
N GLY A 107 -13.40 43.90 1.15
CA GLY A 107 -11.97 43.92 0.86
C GLY A 107 -11.09 44.27 2.06
N GLY A 108 -9.93 44.88 1.78
CA GLY A 108 -8.95 45.29 2.78
C GLY A 108 -7.69 44.40 2.88
N PRO A 109 -6.72 44.77 3.74
CA PRO A 109 -5.42 44.10 3.79
C PRO A 109 -5.48 42.60 4.11
N ALA A 110 -6.39 42.18 5.00
CA ALA A 110 -6.60 40.77 5.33
C ALA A 110 -7.17 39.96 4.15
N ALA A 111 -8.11 40.54 3.39
CA ALA A 111 -8.64 39.94 2.18
C ALA A 111 -7.56 39.71 1.12
N ILE A 112 -6.69 40.70 0.92
CA ILE A 112 -5.52 40.59 0.01
C ILE A 112 -4.60 39.45 0.48
N GLY A 113 -4.32 39.37 1.78
CA GLY A 113 -3.50 38.30 2.35
C GLY A 113 -4.10 36.90 2.12
N LEU A 114 -5.41 36.74 2.31
CA LEU A 114 -6.14 35.49 2.05
C LEU A 114 -6.10 35.10 0.57
N ALA A 115 -6.31 36.06 -0.34
CA ALA A 115 -6.25 35.82 -1.78
C ALA A 115 -4.84 35.39 -2.24
N VAL A 116 -3.79 36.05 -1.74
CA VAL A 116 -2.39 35.66 -2.02
C VAL A 116 -2.10 34.27 -1.46
N ALA A 117 -2.52 33.99 -0.23
CA ALA A 117 -2.32 32.68 0.39
C ALA A 117 -3.04 31.56 -0.37
N GLN A 118 -4.28 31.80 -0.82
CA GLN A 118 -5.03 30.89 -1.69
C GLN A 118 -4.27 30.65 -3.01
N THR A 119 -3.76 31.72 -3.64
CA THR A 119 -3.01 31.62 -4.90
C THR A 119 -1.74 30.78 -4.71
N LEU A 120 -0.99 31.01 -3.63
CA LEU A 120 0.20 30.22 -3.29
C LEU A 120 -0.13 28.75 -3.06
N LEU A 121 -1.22 28.43 -2.35
CA LEU A 121 -1.68 27.06 -2.15
C LEU A 121 -1.95 26.36 -3.48
N LEU A 122 -2.63 27.03 -4.41
CA LEU A 122 -2.91 26.50 -5.74
C LEU A 122 -1.63 26.33 -6.58
N LEU A 123 -0.68 27.27 -6.52
CA LEU A 123 0.62 27.12 -7.19
C LEU A 123 1.41 25.93 -6.64
N ILE A 124 1.40 25.72 -5.33
CA ILE A 124 2.05 24.56 -4.69
C ILE A 124 1.37 23.26 -5.10
N LEU A 125 0.03 23.26 -5.24
CA LEU A 125 -0.71 22.10 -5.76
C LEU A 125 -0.25 21.75 -7.18
N VAL A 126 -0.22 22.74 -8.07
CA VAL A 126 0.25 22.56 -9.46
C VAL A 126 1.68 22.04 -9.48
N ALA A 127 2.59 22.67 -8.73
CA ALA A 127 3.98 22.23 -8.62
C ALA A 127 4.11 20.79 -8.09
N THR A 128 3.28 20.41 -7.11
CA THR A 128 3.28 19.06 -6.53
C THR A 128 2.83 18.00 -7.53
N VAL A 129 1.76 18.28 -8.29
CA VAL A 129 1.23 17.38 -9.31
C VAL A 129 2.23 17.24 -10.46
N TRP A 130 2.81 18.33 -10.93
CA TRP A 130 3.75 18.32 -12.06
C TRP A 130 5.12 17.73 -11.74
N SER A 131 5.60 17.85 -10.51
CA SER A 131 6.91 17.31 -10.09
C SER A 131 6.86 15.83 -9.74
N ASN A 132 5.71 15.32 -9.26
CA ASN A 132 5.55 13.92 -8.88
C ASN A 132 4.77 13.13 -9.94
N ARG A 133 5.26 13.12 -11.19
CA ARG A 133 4.55 12.52 -12.34
C ARG A 133 4.32 11.02 -12.24
N ARG A 134 5.10 10.30 -11.41
CA ARG A 134 5.00 8.84 -11.21
C ARG A 134 5.12 8.46 -9.74
N PRO A 135 4.16 8.85 -8.88
CA PRO A 135 4.30 8.72 -7.44
C PRO A 135 4.15 7.26 -6.97
N THR A 136 3.60 6.39 -7.81
CA THR A 136 3.34 4.96 -7.60
C THR A 136 4.46 4.06 -8.11
N HIS A 137 5.14 4.43 -9.19
CA HIS A 137 6.05 3.55 -9.93
C HIS A 137 7.20 3.00 -9.06
N GLY A 138 7.89 3.86 -8.30
CA GLY A 138 8.98 3.42 -7.42
C GLY A 138 8.51 2.49 -6.29
N TRP A 139 7.30 2.72 -5.77
CA TRP A 139 6.70 1.85 -4.75
C TRP A 139 6.30 0.49 -5.33
N VAL A 140 5.65 0.48 -6.49
CA VAL A 140 5.21 -0.72 -7.20
C VAL A 140 6.42 -1.58 -7.57
N ALA A 141 7.42 -1.01 -8.24
CA ALA A 141 8.66 -1.71 -8.61
C ALA A 141 9.35 -2.32 -7.39
N SER A 142 9.51 -1.55 -6.31
CA SER A 142 10.12 -2.01 -5.06
C SER A 142 9.39 -3.20 -4.46
N ARG A 143 8.05 -3.14 -4.35
CA ARG A 143 7.26 -4.25 -3.80
C ARG A 143 7.33 -5.49 -4.70
N MET A 144 7.21 -5.31 -6.01
CA MET A 144 7.28 -6.41 -6.97
C MET A 144 8.64 -7.11 -6.90
N LYS A 145 9.74 -6.36 -6.93
CA LYS A 145 11.09 -6.92 -6.73
C LYS A 145 11.17 -7.69 -5.41
N ALA A 146 10.72 -7.09 -4.30
CA ALA A 146 10.77 -7.72 -2.98
C ALA A 146 10.03 -9.06 -2.91
N GLU A 147 8.94 -9.21 -3.67
CA GLU A 147 8.12 -10.43 -3.66
C GLU A 147 8.59 -11.46 -4.68
N LEU A 148 9.04 -11.03 -5.85
CA LEU A 148 9.64 -11.91 -6.84
C LEU A 148 10.96 -12.51 -6.34
N PHE A 149 11.80 -11.73 -5.64
CA PHE A 149 12.99 -12.29 -4.98
C PHE A 149 12.63 -13.35 -3.93
N ARG A 150 11.55 -13.12 -3.16
CA ARG A 150 11.06 -14.12 -2.20
C ARG A 150 10.57 -15.36 -2.92
N ARG A 151 9.80 -15.21 -3.99
CA ARG A 151 9.33 -16.31 -4.83
C ARG A 151 10.50 -17.16 -5.33
N GLU A 152 11.54 -16.55 -5.90
CA GLU A 152 12.71 -17.30 -6.41
C GLU A 152 13.40 -18.13 -5.31
N HIS A 153 13.54 -17.59 -4.09
CA HIS A 153 14.10 -18.35 -2.96
C HIS A 153 13.25 -19.57 -2.60
N TYR A 154 11.92 -19.44 -2.61
CA TYR A 154 11.02 -20.52 -2.22
C TYR A 154 10.75 -21.52 -3.34
N LEU A 155 10.86 -21.12 -4.61
CA LEU A 155 10.91 -22.03 -5.76
C LEU A 155 12.19 -22.88 -5.74
N LEU A 156 13.34 -22.27 -5.41
CA LEU A 156 14.60 -22.99 -5.22
C LEU A 156 14.53 -23.94 -4.02
N LEU A 157 13.94 -23.49 -2.90
CA LEU A 157 13.71 -24.34 -1.73
C LEU A 157 12.89 -25.58 -2.08
N ALA A 158 11.82 -25.42 -2.87
CA ALA A 158 10.96 -26.52 -3.28
C ALA A 158 11.50 -27.31 -4.49
N ARG A 159 12.61 -26.89 -5.12
CA ARG A 159 13.15 -27.50 -6.35
C ARG A 159 12.09 -27.65 -7.45
N THR A 160 11.40 -26.54 -7.72
CA THR A 160 10.28 -26.51 -8.68
C THR A 160 10.38 -25.29 -9.60
N GLY A 161 9.55 -25.26 -10.65
CA GLY A 161 9.61 -24.24 -11.70
C GLY A 161 10.96 -24.26 -12.42
N PRO A 162 11.70 -23.13 -12.52
CA PRO A 162 12.99 -23.08 -13.23
C PRO A 162 14.08 -23.99 -12.64
N TYR A 163 13.89 -24.45 -11.40
CA TYR A 163 14.85 -25.29 -10.68
C TYR A 163 14.52 -26.78 -10.75
N LEU A 164 13.49 -27.14 -11.50
CA LEU A 164 13.00 -28.52 -11.61
C LEU A 164 14.04 -29.41 -12.31
N GLY A 165 14.43 -30.49 -11.62
CA GLY A 165 15.37 -31.49 -12.13
C GLY A 165 16.83 -31.05 -12.17
N LEU A 166 17.14 -29.86 -11.66
CA LEU A 166 18.52 -29.34 -11.60
C LEU A 166 19.22 -29.77 -10.31
N ASP A 167 20.51 -30.05 -10.41
CA ASP A 167 21.38 -30.26 -9.26
C ASP A 167 21.61 -28.94 -8.47
N ASP A 168 22.36 -29.02 -7.38
CA ASP A 168 22.61 -27.86 -6.51
C ASP A 168 23.41 -26.75 -7.21
N GLY A 169 24.36 -27.11 -8.09
CA GLY A 169 25.21 -26.17 -8.80
C GLY A 169 24.45 -25.43 -9.89
N ASP A 170 23.78 -26.16 -10.77
CA ASP A 170 23.01 -25.62 -11.88
C ASP A 170 21.84 -24.77 -11.38
N ALA A 171 21.13 -25.21 -10.35
CA ALA A 171 20.05 -24.42 -9.77
C ALA A 171 20.55 -23.10 -9.15
N THR A 172 21.75 -23.10 -8.58
CA THR A 172 22.38 -21.88 -8.05
C THR A 172 22.73 -20.92 -9.19
N ALA A 173 23.30 -21.42 -10.29
CA ALA A 173 23.64 -20.61 -11.46
C ALA A 173 22.38 -20.00 -12.12
N VAL A 174 21.33 -20.80 -12.30
CA VAL A 174 20.02 -20.33 -12.81
C VAL A 174 19.42 -19.27 -11.88
N ARG A 175 19.50 -19.47 -10.56
CA ARG A 175 19.02 -18.50 -9.58
C ARG A 175 19.77 -17.18 -9.70
N ASP A 176 21.09 -17.21 -9.77
CA ASP A 176 21.91 -15.99 -9.86
C ASP A 176 21.63 -15.20 -11.14
N ALA A 177 21.47 -15.88 -12.27
CA ALA A 177 21.07 -15.25 -13.53
C ALA A 177 19.70 -14.55 -13.41
N ARG A 178 18.68 -15.26 -12.90
CA ARG A 178 17.31 -14.73 -12.74
C ARG A 178 17.24 -13.58 -11.73
N VAL A 179 17.98 -13.68 -10.63
CA VAL A 179 18.13 -12.62 -9.62
C VAL A 179 18.80 -11.38 -10.23
N GLY A 180 19.80 -11.58 -11.09
CA GLY A 180 20.42 -10.50 -11.88
C GLY A 180 19.43 -9.76 -12.77
N THR A 181 18.58 -10.49 -13.50
CA THR A 181 17.51 -9.90 -14.32
C THR A 181 16.52 -9.11 -13.47
N LEU A 182 16.06 -9.67 -12.34
CA LEU A 182 15.14 -8.99 -11.42
C LEU A 182 15.71 -7.68 -10.85
N PHE A 183 17.03 -7.64 -10.64
CA PHE A 183 17.71 -6.45 -10.13
C PHE A 183 17.54 -5.26 -11.09
N GLN A 184 17.74 -5.50 -12.38
CA GLN A 184 17.71 -4.46 -13.41
C GLN A 184 16.31 -4.15 -13.94
N ALA A 185 15.34 -5.03 -13.72
CA ALA A 185 14.01 -4.92 -14.31
C ALA A 185 13.22 -3.66 -13.88
N GLY A 186 12.61 -2.99 -14.85
CA GLY A 186 11.56 -1.97 -14.68
C GLY A 186 10.17 -2.59 -14.43
N VAL A 187 9.14 -1.77 -14.17
CA VAL A 187 7.80 -2.29 -13.80
C VAL A 187 7.22 -3.24 -14.85
N SER A 188 7.23 -2.87 -16.13
CA SER A 188 6.70 -3.72 -17.21
C SER A 188 7.51 -5.00 -17.44
N GLU A 189 8.79 -5.03 -17.06
CA GLU A 189 9.61 -6.25 -17.07
C GLU A 189 9.31 -7.13 -15.86
N LEU A 190 9.11 -6.52 -14.69
CA LEU A 190 8.68 -7.22 -13.48
C LEU A 190 7.28 -7.83 -13.66
N GLU A 191 6.36 -7.17 -14.36
CA GLU A 191 5.03 -7.69 -14.67
C GLU A 191 5.12 -8.91 -15.58
N ARG A 192 5.99 -8.86 -16.60
CA ARG A 192 6.30 -10.01 -17.45
C ARG A 192 6.93 -11.16 -16.66
N PHE A 193 7.89 -10.86 -15.79
CA PHE A 193 8.51 -11.86 -14.90
C PHE A 193 7.51 -12.46 -13.89
N ALA A 194 6.51 -11.67 -13.49
CA ALA A 194 5.44 -12.07 -12.59
C ALA A 194 4.26 -12.75 -13.30
N ALA A 195 4.21 -12.82 -14.63
CA ALA A 195 3.07 -13.39 -15.33
C ALA A 195 2.83 -14.85 -14.86
N PRO A 196 1.58 -15.25 -14.52
CA PRO A 196 1.27 -16.60 -14.04
C PRO A 196 1.50 -17.73 -15.06
N ALA A 197 1.97 -17.40 -16.26
CA ALA A 197 2.46 -18.36 -17.23
C ALA A 197 3.99 -18.31 -17.22
N ASN A 198 4.60 -19.21 -16.46
CA ASN A 198 5.45 -20.29 -16.99
C ASN A 198 6.04 -20.10 -18.41
N ARG A 199 6.59 -18.93 -18.70
CA ARG A 199 7.49 -18.74 -19.83
C ARG A 199 8.88 -18.80 -19.25
N ASP A 200 9.41 -20.01 -19.22
CA ASP A 200 10.85 -20.12 -19.16
C ASP A 200 11.33 -19.79 -20.57
N ASP A 201 11.92 -18.61 -20.77
CA ASP A 201 12.52 -18.22 -22.07
C ASP A 201 13.53 -19.28 -22.55
N ILE A 202 13.99 -20.16 -21.64
CA ILE A 202 14.93 -21.26 -21.87
C ILE A 202 14.23 -22.59 -22.24
N ARG A 203 13.02 -22.88 -21.73
CA ARG A 203 12.34 -24.20 -21.90
C ARG A 203 10.98 -24.17 -22.65
N GLY A 204 10.50 -22.99 -23.05
CA GLY A 204 9.30 -22.81 -23.88
C GLY A 204 8.00 -22.54 -23.11
N ASP A 205 6.87 -22.44 -23.83
CA ASP A 205 5.54 -21.98 -23.37
C ASP A 205 4.79 -22.96 -22.40
N ARG A 206 5.47 -23.90 -21.73
CA ARG A 206 4.80 -24.94 -20.92
C ARG A 206 4.58 -24.53 -19.47
N LEU A 207 3.43 -24.91 -18.89
CA LEU A 207 3.15 -24.61 -17.50
C LEU A 207 4.07 -25.41 -16.53
N TRP A 208 4.63 -24.79 -15.49
CA TRP A 208 5.50 -25.45 -14.50
C TRP A 208 4.81 -26.63 -13.82
N ILE A 209 3.48 -26.55 -13.65
CA ILE A 209 2.70 -27.66 -13.09
C ILE A 209 2.66 -28.85 -14.07
N ASP A 210 2.52 -28.59 -15.36
CA ASP A 210 2.50 -29.64 -16.39
C ASP A 210 3.89 -30.27 -16.52
N GLU A 211 4.94 -29.44 -16.49
CA GLU A 211 6.33 -29.92 -16.50
C GLU A 211 6.66 -30.76 -15.26
N LEU A 212 6.16 -30.38 -14.09
CA LEU A 212 6.29 -31.17 -12.86
C LEU A 212 5.69 -32.58 -13.02
N TRP A 213 4.47 -32.67 -13.54
CA TRP A 213 3.77 -33.95 -13.73
C TRP A 213 4.34 -34.78 -14.88
N ALA A 214 4.91 -34.14 -15.90
CA ALA A 214 5.58 -34.81 -17.01
C ALA A 214 6.94 -35.39 -16.58
N THR A 215 7.73 -34.61 -15.84
CA THR A 215 9.11 -34.99 -15.45
C THR A 215 9.12 -35.97 -14.28
N LYS A 216 8.19 -35.81 -13.33
CA LYS A 216 8.12 -36.60 -12.08
C LYS A 216 9.50 -36.69 -11.40
N PRO A 217 10.07 -35.54 -10.98
CA PRO A 217 11.40 -35.53 -10.37
C PRO A 217 11.44 -36.46 -9.15
N PRO A 218 12.60 -37.08 -8.86
CA PRO A 218 12.76 -37.89 -7.67
C PRO A 218 12.52 -37.08 -6.39
N ASP A 219 12.15 -37.77 -5.33
CA ASP A 219 12.05 -37.18 -3.99
C ASP A 219 13.46 -36.77 -3.51
N LEU A 220 13.52 -35.65 -2.80
CA LEU A 220 14.76 -35.19 -2.19
C LEU A 220 14.88 -35.81 -0.80
N PRO A 221 16.11 -36.12 -0.36
CA PRO A 221 16.34 -36.70 0.96
C PRO A 221 15.87 -35.79 2.11
N ASP A 222 15.82 -34.47 1.91
CA ASP A 222 15.43 -33.45 2.89
C ASP A 222 14.04 -32.83 2.63
N ASP A 223 13.18 -33.49 1.84
CA ASP A 223 11.86 -32.95 1.47
C ASP A 223 11.01 -32.59 2.70
N ASN A 224 11.01 -33.42 3.76
CA ASN A 224 10.27 -33.14 5.00
C ASN A 224 10.73 -31.85 5.69
N GLU A 225 12.04 -31.65 5.80
CA GLU A 225 12.60 -30.41 6.35
C GLU A 225 12.24 -29.19 5.50
N ARG A 226 12.30 -29.33 4.16
CA ARG A 226 11.91 -28.27 3.21
C ARG A 226 10.43 -27.94 3.31
N MET A 227 9.55 -28.94 3.45
CA MET A 227 8.12 -28.75 3.67
C MET A 227 7.83 -27.97 4.95
N GLN A 228 8.48 -28.34 6.06
CA GLN A 228 8.36 -27.63 7.34
C GLN A 228 8.85 -26.18 7.21
N THR A 229 10.00 -25.98 6.59
CA THR A 229 10.55 -24.64 6.33
C THR A 229 9.59 -23.81 5.50
N TYR A 230 9.06 -24.36 4.41
CA TYR A 230 8.12 -23.68 3.52
C TYR A 230 6.81 -23.34 4.25
N LEU A 231 6.25 -24.28 5.02
CA LEU A 231 5.05 -24.08 5.82
C LEU A 231 5.19 -22.87 6.77
N HIS A 232 6.27 -22.84 7.54
CA HIS A 232 6.46 -21.85 8.60
C HIS A 232 6.97 -20.50 8.08
N TYR A 233 7.96 -20.50 7.18
CA TYR A 233 8.62 -19.29 6.70
C TYR A 233 7.95 -18.67 5.46
N ARG A 234 7.26 -19.45 4.62
CA ARG A 234 6.53 -18.94 3.45
C ARG A 234 5.04 -18.77 3.75
N ILE A 235 4.33 -19.84 4.02
CA ILE A 235 2.86 -19.81 4.10
C ILE A 235 2.40 -19.05 5.35
N ARG A 236 2.76 -19.50 6.56
CA ARG A 236 2.25 -18.89 7.81
C ARG A 236 2.65 -17.43 7.99
N ARG A 237 3.89 -17.07 7.61
CA ARG A 237 4.33 -15.66 7.59
C ARG A 237 3.47 -14.81 6.67
N GLN A 238 3.12 -15.33 5.50
CA GLN A 238 2.31 -14.60 4.52
C GLN A 238 0.83 -14.53 4.93
N VAL A 239 0.28 -15.59 5.54
CA VAL A 239 -1.05 -15.58 6.18
C VAL A 239 -1.12 -14.52 7.27
N LEU A 240 -0.11 -14.44 8.15
CA LEU A 240 -0.03 -13.40 9.19
C LEU A 240 0.04 -12.01 8.56
N PHE A 241 0.86 -11.83 7.52
CA PHE A 241 0.94 -10.56 6.79
C PHE A 241 -0.44 -10.12 6.29
N PHE A 242 -1.19 -11.00 5.62
CA PHE A 242 -2.53 -10.67 5.12
C PHE A 242 -3.51 -10.40 6.26
N ARG A 243 -3.50 -11.18 7.34
CA ARG A 243 -4.34 -10.94 8.54
C ARG A 243 -4.13 -9.52 9.09
N LEU A 244 -2.86 -9.12 9.27
CA LEU A 244 -2.52 -7.78 9.75
C LEU A 244 -2.89 -6.69 8.73
N ALA A 245 -2.69 -6.95 7.44
CA ALA A 245 -3.02 -6.02 6.36
C ALA A 245 -4.54 -5.78 6.23
N ILE A 246 -5.38 -6.81 6.38
CA ILE A 246 -6.84 -6.71 6.41
C ILE A 246 -7.28 -5.82 7.59
N GLY A 247 -6.79 -6.11 8.80
CA GLY A 247 -7.11 -5.30 9.99
C GLY A 247 -6.64 -3.85 9.87
N LYS A 248 -5.55 -3.59 9.14
CA LYS A 248 -5.11 -2.22 8.81
C LYS A 248 -6.10 -1.54 7.85
N CYS A 249 -6.53 -2.22 6.80
CA CYS A 249 -7.47 -1.66 5.83
C CYS A 249 -8.81 -1.30 6.50
N ALA A 250 -9.39 -2.22 7.29
CA ALA A 250 -10.65 -2.00 8.00
C ALA A 250 -10.60 -0.80 8.97
N ARG A 251 -9.49 -0.63 9.70
CA ARG A 251 -9.33 0.51 10.62
C ARG A 251 -9.25 1.85 9.90
N VAL A 252 -8.48 1.92 8.81
CA VAL A 252 -8.36 3.16 8.01
C VAL A 252 -9.72 3.53 7.43
N GLU A 253 -10.44 2.56 6.89
CA GLU A 253 -11.77 2.75 6.32
C GLU A 253 -12.78 3.22 7.36
N LYS A 254 -12.81 2.59 8.54
CA LYS A 254 -13.70 2.99 9.64
C LYS A 254 -13.49 4.44 10.05
N VAL A 255 -12.23 4.87 10.20
CA VAL A 255 -11.89 6.24 10.61
C VAL A 255 -12.28 7.24 9.53
N LEU A 256 -11.91 7.01 8.27
CA LEU A 256 -12.21 7.95 7.19
C LEU A 256 -13.71 8.05 6.92
N ASN A 257 -14.44 6.93 6.95
CA ASN A 257 -15.89 6.92 6.78
C ASN A 257 -16.61 7.66 7.94
N MET A 258 -16.16 7.46 9.17
CA MET A 258 -16.68 8.18 10.33
C MET A 258 -16.46 9.69 10.20
N LEU A 259 -15.24 10.12 9.82
CA LEU A 259 -14.94 11.53 9.59
C LEU A 259 -15.79 12.14 8.48
N GLY A 260 -15.94 11.45 7.36
CA GLY A 260 -16.80 11.90 6.25
C GLY A 260 -18.27 12.08 6.69
N LYS A 261 -18.83 11.09 7.40
CA LYS A 261 -20.21 11.16 7.93
C LYS A 261 -20.42 12.32 8.90
N ILE A 262 -19.49 12.50 9.84
CA ILE A 262 -19.54 13.61 10.80
C ILE A 262 -19.49 14.95 10.05
N ALA A 263 -18.57 15.11 9.09
CA ALA A 263 -18.46 16.34 8.31
C ALA A 263 -19.76 16.68 7.56
N VAL A 264 -20.38 15.69 6.89
CA VAL A 264 -21.65 15.90 6.18
C VAL A 264 -22.78 16.28 7.13
N LEU A 265 -22.90 15.58 8.27
CA LEU A 265 -23.95 15.88 9.25
C LEU A 265 -23.81 17.30 9.81
N VAL A 266 -22.58 17.70 10.15
CA VAL A 266 -22.29 19.07 10.62
C VAL A 266 -22.60 20.10 9.54
N ALA A 267 -22.26 19.82 8.27
CA ALA A 267 -22.58 20.71 7.14
C ALA A 267 -24.09 20.96 7.02
N VAL A 268 -24.89 19.89 7.07
CA VAL A 268 -26.35 19.94 6.91
C VAL A 268 -26.99 20.69 8.08
N ILE A 269 -26.59 20.39 9.32
CA ILE A 269 -27.09 21.10 10.51
C ILE A 269 -26.74 22.58 10.42
N ALA A 270 -25.49 22.92 10.11
CA ALA A 270 -25.06 24.32 9.98
C ALA A 270 -25.82 25.06 8.88
N ALA A 271 -26.02 24.43 7.71
CA ALA A 271 -26.77 25.02 6.60
C ALA A 271 -28.25 25.22 6.94
N ALA A 272 -28.89 24.25 7.60
CA ALA A 272 -30.28 24.35 8.03
C ALA A 272 -30.46 25.49 9.05
N VAL A 273 -29.63 25.55 10.08
CA VAL A 273 -29.67 26.62 11.08
C VAL A 273 -29.40 27.97 10.42
N TYR A 274 -28.41 28.06 9.53
CA TYR A 274 -28.12 29.29 8.80
C TYR A 274 -29.31 29.77 7.95
N ALA A 275 -29.96 28.87 7.22
CA ALA A 275 -31.15 29.19 6.43
C ALA A 275 -32.30 29.70 7.32
N THR A 276 -32.57 29.06 8.46
CA THR A 276 -33.59 29.52 9.40
C THR A 276 -33.29 30.92 9.94
N VAL A 277 -32.04 31.19 10.30
CA VAL A 277 -31.63 32.52 10.78
C VAL A 277 -31.78 33.58 9.69
N LEU A 278 -31.40 33.27 8.44
CA LEU A 278 -31.61 34.18 7.31
C LEU A 278 -33.09 34.51 7.06
N THR A 279 -33.99 33.55 7.24
CA THR A 279 -35.44 33.77 7.04
C THR A 279 -36.12 34.52 8.19
N THR A 280 -35.54 34.50 9.39
CA THR A 280 -36.16 35.06 10.61
C THR A 280 -35.60 36.42 11.00
N VAL A 281 -34.38 36.76 10.59
CA VAL A 281 -33.73 38.04 10.89
C VAL A 281 -33.82 38.96 9.67
N ALA A 282 -34.91 39.73 9.59
CA ALA A 282 -35.22 40.61 8.47
C ALA A 282 -34.50 41.98 8.48
N GLN A 283 -33.23 42.07 8.93
CA GLN A 283 -32.53 43.36 8.98
C GLN A 283 -31.30 43.46 8.06
N PRO A 284 -31.21 44.52 7.24
CA PRO A 284 -30.00 44.84 6.50
C PRO A 284 -28.95 45.40 7.48
N GLY A 285 -28.02 44.54 7.89
CA GLY A 285 -26.92 44.87 8.79
C GLY A 285 -25.78 43.86 8.65
N THR A 286 -24.63 44.14 9.24
CA THR A 286 -23.49 43.22 9.27
C THR A 286 -23.91 41.90 9.96
N PRO A 287 -23.61 40.72 9.35
CA PRO A 287 -23.99 39.44 9.93
C PRO A 287 -23.38 39.29 11.32
N SER A 288 -24.17 38.80 12.28
CA SER A 288 -23.65 38.48 13.61
C SER A 288 -22.54 37.42 13.50
N ILE A 289 -21.60 37.42 14.45
CA ILE A 289 -20.50 36.44 14.49
C ILE A 289 -21.04 35.00 14.41
N GLY A 290 -22.15 34.71 15.08
CA GLY A 290 -22.81 33.41 15.03
C GLY A 290 -23.28 33.02 13.62
N THR A 291 -23.92 33.94 12.89
CA THR A 291 -24.35 33.70 11.50
C THR A 291 -23.18 33.51 10.54
N ALA A 292 -22.10 34.27 10.72
CA ALA A 292 -20.88 34.14 9.93
C ALA A 292 -20.17 32.79 10.19
N LEU A 293 -20.15 32.31 11.44
CA LEU A 293 -19.61 30.99 11.78
C LEU A 293 -20.44 29.84 11.19
N LEU A 294 -21.77 29.96 11.20
CA LEU A 294 -22.66 28.98 10.56
C LEU A 294 -22.46 28.93 9.05
N ALA A 295 -22.41 30.10 8.39
CA ALA A 295 -22.12 30.21 6.97
C ALA A 295 -20.76 29.57 6.62
N LEU A 296 -19.71 29.89 7.40
CA LEU A 296 -18.38 29.35 7.20
C LEU A 296 -18.37 27.82 7.36
N THR A 297 -19.05 27.30 8.37
CA THR A 297 -19.15 25.86 8.62
C THR A 297 -19.86 25.16 7.45
N SER A 298 -20.99 25.69 6.98
CA SER A 298 -21.73 25.13 5.84
C SER A 298 -20.90 25.14 4.53
N ALA A 299 -20.08 26.17 4.32
CA ALA A 299 -19.25 26.31 3.11
C ALA A 299 -18.01 25.40 3.12
N THR A 300 -17.47 25.07 4.31
CA THR A 300 -16.16 24.42 4.44
C THR A 300 -16.24 22.92 4.76
N MET A 301 -17.34 22.45 5.34
CA MET A 301 -17.54 21.03 5.62
C MET A 301 -17.67 20.14 4.36
N PRO A 302 -18.35 20.55 3.26
CA PRO A 302 -18.41 19.73 2.05
C PRO A 302 -17.02 19.46 1.42
N PRO A 303 -16.13 20.47 1.25
CA PRO A 303 -14.74 20.23 0.85
C PRO A 303 -13.97 19.26 1.77
N LEU A 304 -14.16 19.35 3.09
CA LEU A 304 -13.55 18.42 4.05
C LEU A 304 -14.03 16.98 3.85
N CYS A 305 -15.32 16.78 3.58
CA CYS A 305 -15.86 15.47 3.23
C CYS A 305 -15.23 14.95 1.93
N SER A 306 -15.17 15.78 0.89
CA SER A 306 -14.51 15.42 -0.38
C SER A 306 -13.05 15.02 -0.18
N ALA A 307 -12.31 15.71 0.68
CA ALA A 307 -10.94 15.32 1.01
C ALA A 307 -10.87 13.98 1.76
N ALA A 308 -11.76 13.73 2.72
CA ALA A 308 -11.83 12.45 3.41
C ALA A 308 -12.11 11.29 2.44
N LEU A 309 -13.05 11.49 1.51
CA LEU A 309 -13.37 10.52 0.45
C LEU A 309 -12.23 10.34 -0.55
N ALA A 310 -11.54 11.42 -0.93
CA ALA A 310 -10.37 11.35 -1.80
C ALA A 310 -9.22 10.57 -1.14
N ILE A 311 -8.97 10.81 0.15
CA ILE A 311 -8.00 10.04 0.93
C ILE A 311 -8.44 8.58 1.01
N GLN A 312 -9.71 8.29 1.29
CA GLN A 312 -10.23 6.91 1.28
C GLN A 312 -10.00 6.23 -0.07
N GLY A 313 -10.28 6.95 -1.17
CA GLY A 313 -10.00 6.53 -2.54
C GLY A 313 -8.53 6.20 -2.76
N LEU A 314 -7.60 7.01 -2.25
CA LEU A 314 -6.15 6.79 -2.33
C LEU A 314 -5.72 5.48 -1.66
N TYR A 315 -6.32 5.15 -0.50
CA TYR A 315 -5.95 3.94 0.24
C TYR A 315 -6.46 2.65 -0.42
N GLY A 316 -7.54 2.73 -1.22
CA GLY A 316 -8.14 1.55 -1.87
C GLY A 316 -8.44 0.41 -0.88
N SER A 317 -8.71 0.77 0.40
CA SER A 317 -8.64 -0.15 1.54
C SER A 317 -9.58 -1.33 1.41
N GLN A 318 -10.80 -1.09 0.94
CA GLN A 318 -11.84 -2.11 0.83
C GLN A 318 -11.48 -3.15 -0.24
N ARG A 319 -11.10 -2.70 -1.45
CA ARG A 319 -10.68 -3.58 -2.55
C ARG A 319 -9.45 -4.41 -2.18
N LEU A 320 -8.48 -3.78 -1.52
CA LEU A 320 -7.31 -4.47 -1.00
C LEU A 320 -7.66 -5.47 0.12
N ALA A 321 -8.55 -5.11 1.05
CA ALA A 321 -8.98 -6.01 2.11
C ALA A 321 -9.68 -7.26 1.56
N ILE A 322 -10.52 -7.10 0.54
CA ILE A 322 -11.18 -8.23 -0.13
C ILE A 322 -10.13 -9.14 -0.78
N SER A 323 -9.22 -8.57 -1.59
CA SER A 323 -8.13 -9.33 -2.23
C SER A 323 -7.26 -10.08 -1.21
N TYR A 324 -6.89 -9.42 -0.10
CA TYR A 324 -6.11 -10.03 0.97
C TYR A 324 -6.88 -11.12 1.72
N THR A 325 -8.19 -10.95 1.92
CA THR A 325 -9.03 -11.96 2.58
C THR A 325 -9.12 -13.21 1.73
N GLN A 326 -9.44 -13.05 0.44
CA GLN A 326 -9.46 -14.15 -0.51
C GLN A 326 -8.12 -14.89 -0.51
N THR A 327 -7.02 -14.17 -0.77
CA THR A 327 -5.67 -14.76 -0.84
C THR A 327 -5.27 -15.46 0.47
N ARG A 328 -5.58 -14.87 1.64
CA ARG A 328 -5.33 -15.51 2.94
C ARG A 328 -6.09 -16.84 3.06
N ASP A 329 -7.36 -16.87 2.65
CA ASP A 329 -8.18 -18.07 2.76
C ASP A 329 -7.68 -19.17 1.81
N GLU A 330 -7.16 -18.82 0.63
CA GLU A 330 -6.49 -19.78 -0.26
C GLU A 330 -5.20 -20.33 0.36
N LEU A 331 -4.37 -19.46 0.94
CA LEU A 331 -3.16 -19.88 1.64
C LEU A 331 -3.45 -20.79 2.83
N LEU A 332 -4.53 -20.56 3.57
CA LEU A 332 -4.96 -21.45 4.66
C LEU A 332 -5.36 -22.84 4.14
N ARG A 333 -5.96 -22.93 2.95
CA ARG A 333 -6.23 -24.22 2.29
C ARG A 333 -4.92 -24.93 1.93
N HIS A 334 -3.96 -24.21 1.36
CA HIS A 334 -2.62 -24.76 1.06
C HIS A 334 -1.84 -25.14 2.33
N GLU A 335 -1.98 -24.35 3.40
CA GLU A 335 -1.40 -24.66 4.70
C GLU A 335 -1.90 -26.01 5.22
N ASN A 336 -3.22 -26.22 5.18
CA ASN A 336 -3.84 -27.47 5.60
C ASN A 336 -3.43 -28.65 4.72
N ALA A 337 -3.33 -28.44 3.40
CA ALA A 337 -2.84 -29.46 2.48
C ALA A 337 -1.39 -29.85 2.80
N LEU A 338 -0.50 -28.87 3.00
CA LEU A 338 0.91 -29.12 3.31
C LEU A 338 1.08 -29.80 4.68
N ARG A 339 0.30 -29.40 5.69
CA ARG A 339 0.30 -30.07 7.01
C ARG A 339 -0.09 -31.55 6.93
N ARG A 340 -1.00 -31.92 6.00
CA ARG A 340 -1.36 -33.32 5.77
C ARG A 340 -0.20 -34.07 5.11
N LEU A 341 0.37 -33.49 4.06
CA LEU A 341 1.49 -34.07 3.30
C LEU A 341 2.74 -34.34 4.14
N ILE A 342 3.04 -33.47 5.11
CA ILE A 342 4.18 -33.63 6.02
C ILE A 342 4.15 -34.97 6.79
N ASN A 343 2.96 -35.53 7.01
CA ASN A 343 2.79 -36.81 7.71
C ASN A 343 2.67 -38.02 6.77
N GLU A 344 2.77 -37.82 5.45
CA GLU A 344 2.68 -38.87 4.43
C GLU A 344 4.08 -39.36 3.98
N ALA A 345 4.17 -40.61 3.52
CA ALA A 345 5.38 -41.16 2.90
C ALA A 345 5.48 -40.80 1.41
N GLY A 346 6.67 -40.49 0.90
CA GLY A 346 6.90 -40.06 -0.49
C GLY A 346 6.15 -38.79 -0.95
N PRO A 347 6.09 -37.69 -0.15
CA PRO A 347 5.28 -36.52 -0.47
C PRO A 347 5.93 -35.54 -1.47
N GLY A 348 7.16 -35.79 -1.96
CA GLY A 348 7.98 -34.79 -2.65
C GLY A 348 7.32 -34.18 -3.90
N LEU A 349 6.73 -35.01 -4.76
CA LEU A 349 5.98 -34.53 -5.93
C LEU A 349 4.78 -33.65 -5.55
N ARG A 350 4.03 -34.04 -4.51
CA ARG A 350 2.85 -33.30 -4.02
C ARG A 350 3.26 -32.00 -3.32
N PHE A 351 4.37 -32.00 -2.59
CA PHE A 351 4.95 -30.80 -2.00
C PHE A 351 5.25 -29.76 -3.08
N ARG A 352 5.94 -30.16 -4.16
CA ARG A 352 6.26 -29.28 -5.29
C ARG A 352 5.01 -28.71 -5.96
N ALA A 353 3.96 -29.52 -6.11
CA ALA A 353 2.67 -29.05 -6.63
C ALA A 353 2.04 -28.00 -5.70
N VAL A 354 2.02 -28.24 -4.39
CA VAL A 354 1.55 -27.25 -3.40
C VAL A 354 2.38 -25.97 -3.46
N ALA A 355 3.71 -26.06 -3.56
CA ALA A 355 4.59 -24.91 -3.67
C ALA A 355 4.29 -24.09 -4.94
N ILE A 356 4.11 -24.73 -6.11
CA ILE A 356 3.67 -24.04 -7.33
C ILE A 356 2.35 -23.31 -7.09
N HIS A 357 1.33 -23.98 -6.56
CA HIS A 357 0.02 -23.35 -6.32
C HIS A 357 0.09 -22.18 -5.35
N VAL A 358 0.88 -22.28 -4.28
CA VAL A 358 1.10 -21.17 -3.34
C VAL A 358 1.78 -20.00 -4.05
N GLU A 359 2.87 -20.24 -4.78
CA GLU A 359 3.59 -19.16 -5.47
C GLU A 359 2.74 -18.54 -6.59
N THR A 360 1.91 -19.32 -7.29
CA THR A 360 0.92 -18.79 -8.24
C THR A 360 -0.11 -17.91 -7.53
N THR A 361 -0.67 -18.37 -6.40
CA THR A 361 -1.64 -17.60 -5.59
C THR A 361 -1.07 -16.25 -5.15
N LEU A 362 0.18 -16.24 -4.65
CA LEU A 362 0.87 -15.03 -4.21
C LEU A 362 1.22 -14.10 -5.38
N THR A 363 1.61 -14.68 -6.51
CA THR A 363 1.88 -13.92 -7.73
C THR A 363 0.61 -13.28 -8.27
N GLN A 364 -0.51 -13.99 -8.29
CA GLN A 364 -1.81 -13.44 -8.67
C GLN A 364 -2.27 -12.33 -7.71
N GLU A 365 -2.06 -12.49 -6.39
CA GLU A 365 -2.30 -11.40 -5.43
C GLU A 365 -1.45 -10.18 -5.75
N LEU A 366 -0.15 -10.37 -6.05
CA LEU A 366 0.74 -9.28 -6.42
C LEU A 366 0.22 -8.56 -7.67
N MET A 367 -0.24 -9.28 -8.69
CA MET A 367 -0.81 -8.68 -9.91
C MET A 367 -2.11 -7.93 -9.61
N ARG A 368 -3.03 -8.51 -8.83
CA ARG A 368 -4.23 -7.81 -8.36
C ARG A 368 -3.87 -6.55 -7.57
N TRP A 369 -2.84 -6.62 -6.72
CA TRP A 369 -2.35 -5.49 -5.95
C TRP A 369 -1.80 -4.39 -6.87
N VAL A 370 -1.03 -4.75 -7.90
CA VAL A 370 -0.55 -3.80 -8.92
C VAL A 370 -1.74 -3.14 -9.60
N MET A 371 -2.73 -3.89 -10.09
CA MET A 371 -3.93 -3.30 -10.73
C MET A 371 -4.72 -2.35 -9.82
N LEU A 372 -4.73 -2.60 -8.50
CA LEU A 372 -5.46 -1.77 -7.53
C LEU A 372 -4.71 -0.49 -7.12
N VAL A 373 -3.37 -0.54 -7.12
CA VAL A 373 -2.49 0.51 -6.59
C VAL A 373 -1.81 1.31 -7.70
N ASN A 374 -1.44 0.66 -8.80
CA ASN A 374 -0.94 1.31 -9.99
C ASN A 374 -2.12 1.98 -10.70
N ARG A 375 -2.20 3.30 -10.55
CA ARG A 375 -3.29 4.10 -11.10
C ARG A 375 -2.70 5.02 -12.15
N PRO A 376 -2.72 4.61 -13.42
CA PRO A 376 -2.17 5.41 -14.51
C PRO A 376 -2.87 6.77 -14.62
N GLU A 377 -4.11 6.90 -14.14
CA GLU A 377 -4.83 8.18 -14.04
C GLU A 377 -4.13 9.22 -13.16
N PHE A 378 -3.31 8.78 -12.21
CA PHE A 378 -2.50 9.65 -11.34
C PHE A 378 -1.09 9.86 -11.88
N GLU A 379 -0.76 9.30 -13.04
CA GLU A 379 0.50 9.53 -13.73
C GLU A 379 0.34 10.62 -14.79
N ALA A 380 1.24 11.60 -14.80
CA ALA A 380 1.24 12.61 -15.85
C ALA A 380 2.02 12.05 -17.05
N THR A 381 1.33 11.81 -18.18
CA THR A 381 1.95 11.42 -19.45
C THR A 381 2.65 12.61 -20.11
N VAL A 382 3.81 12.34 -20.73
CA VAL A 382 4.46 13.27 -21.67
C VAL A 382 3.94 12.97 -23.05
#